data_AF-X1S348-F1
#
_entry.id   AF-X1S348-F1
#
_cell.length_a   1.000
_cell.length_b   1.000
_cell.length_c   1.000
_cell.angle_alpha   90.00
_cell.angle_beta   90.00
_cell.angle_gamma   90.00
#
_symmetry.space_group_name_H-M   'P 1'
#
loop_
_entity.id
_entity.type
_entity.pdbx_description
1 polymer ?
#
loop_
_entity_poly.entity_id
_entity_poly.type
_entity_poly.pdbx_seq_one_letter_code
_entity_poly.pdbx_strand_id
1 'polypeptide(L)'
;PDIFNLERWTGSDDGWVTWNPTLETKTHETGSGNPGMETSLYGIKFEIPEGADYTTLRWRFDAWRMPVWGDFYAKDGGNPTKVLYNEGFARDDPTVAAHDGTEDNHILRPDSRTPELPASALLLVSMAPMGLAYLRGRRRKH
;
A
#
# COMPACT_ATOMS: atom_id res chain seq x y z
N PRO A 1 -8.43 -1.73 1.90
CA PRO A 1 -7.11 -2.22 1.43
C PRO A 1 -6.53 -3.23 2.42
N ASP A 2 -6.14 -4.39 1.89
CA ASP A 2 -5.53 -5.45 2.69
C ASP A 2 -4.03 -5.15 2.81
N ILE A 3 -3.68 -4.18 3.67
CA ILE A 3 -2.29 -3.96 4.09
C ILE A 3 -2.01 -4.81 5.31
N PHE A 4 -0.78 -5.32 5.42
CA PHE A 4 -0.32 -6.12 6.54
C PHE A 4 1.14 -5.76 6.85
N ASN A 5 1.62 -6.18 8.03
CA ASN A 5 2.96 -5.85 8.50
C ASN A 5 3.28 -4.34 8.44
N LEU A 6 2.31 -3.49 8.81
CA LEU A 6 2.56 -2.07 8.90
C LEU A 6 3.58 -1.84 10.02
N GLU A 7 4.70 -1.22 9.66
CA GLU A 7 5.79 -0.91 10.56
C GLU A 7 6.15 0.56 10.44
N ARG A 8 6.55 1.17 11.55
CA ARG A 8 7.10 2.53 11.59
C ARG A 8 8.54 2.49 12.07
N TRP A 9 9.34 3.44 11.60
CA TRP A 9 10.70 3.63 12.08
C TRP A 9 10.73 4.51 13.33
N THR A 10 11.57 4.17 14.30
CA THR A 10 11.65 4.85 15.61
C THR A 10 12.89 5.72 15.80
N GLY A 11 13.78 5.82 14.81
CA GLY A 11 14.99 6.64 14.92
C GLY A 11 16.31 5.87 15.04
N SER A 12 16.27 4.55 15.22
CA SER A 12 17.46 3.70 15.39
C SER A 12 17.70 2.76 14.20
N ASP A 13 18.91 2.21 14.06
CA ASP A 13 19.28 1.34 12.93
C ASP A 13 18.39 0.08 12.83
N ASP A 14 17.98 -0.49 13.96
CA ASP A 14 16.99 -1.59 14.05
C ASP A 14 15.59 -1.09 14.45
N GLY A 15 15.28 0.17 14.17
CA GLY A 15 14.12 0.89 14.69
C GLY A 15 12.77 0.56 14.05
N TRP A 16 12.65 -0.52 13.28
CA TRP A 16 11.36 -0.92 12.71
C TRP A 16 10.52 -1.63 13.77
N VAL A 17 9.36 -1.07 14.08
CA VAL A 17 8.42 -1.67 15.02
C VAL A 17 7.06 -1.81 14.36
N THR A 18 6.39 -2.93 14.65
CA THR A 18 5.01 -3.14 14.24
C THR A 18 4.14 -2.02 14.77
N TRP A 19 3.29 -1.49 13.89
CA TRP A 19 2.44 -0.36 14.19
C TRP A 19 1.00 -0.68 13.78
N ASN A 20 0.10 -0.60 14.75
CA ASN A 20 -1.33 -0.89 14.59
C ASN A 20 -2.17 0.37 14.83
N PRO A 21 -2.09 1.40 13.97
CA PRO A 21 -2.94 2.58 14.09
C PRO A 21 -4.39 2.25 13.72
N THR A 22 -5.30 3.13 14.12
CA THR A 22 -6.63 3.16 13.50
C THR A 22 -6.49 3.57 12.04
N LEU A 23 -6.86 2.67 11.14
CA LEU A 23 -6.84 2.90 9.69
C LEU A 23 -8.22 3.31 9.21
N GLU A 24 -8.27 4.35 8.39
CA GLU A 24 -9.48 4.76 7.68
C GLU A 24 -9.22 4.66 6.18
N THR A 25 -9.99 3.82 5.48
CA THR A 25 -9.90 3.71 4.01
C THR A 25 -11.20 4.13 3.37
N LYS A 26 -11.15 5.27 2.69
CA LYS A 26 -12.27 5.85 1.95
C LYS A 26 -11.76 6.93 1.01
N THR A 27 -12.68 7.57 0.31
CA THR A 27 -12.42 8.88 -0.31
C THR A 27 -12.36 9.94 0.77
N HIS A 28 -11.23 10.62 0.86
CA HIS A 28 -11.02 11.80 1.71
C HIS A 28 -11.25 13.03 0.85
N GLU A 29 -12.31 13.76 1.17
CA GLU A 29 -12.74 14.91 0.39
C GLU A 29 -11.97 16.18 0.78
N THR A 30 -11.84 17.10 -0.18
CA THR A 30 -11.36 18.46 0.10
C THR A 30 -12.31 19.17 1.07
N GLY A 31 -11.79 19.96 2.02
CA GLY A 31 -12.64 20.72 2.92
C GLY A 31 -11.90 21.20 4.17
N SER A 32 -12.64 21.73 5.15
CA SER A 32 -12.07 22.25 6.41
C SER A 32 -11.27 21.20 7.20
N GLY A 33 -11.62 19.92 7.06
CA GLY A 33 -10.86 18.81 7.65
C GLY A 33 -9.53 18.54 6.94
N ASN A 34 -9.41 18.90 5.66
CA ASN A 34 -8.27 18.64 4.77
C ASN A 34 -7.88 19.96 4.06
N PRO A 35 -7.40 20.96 4.82
CA PRO A 35 -7.07 22.27 4.26
C PRO A 35 -5.99 22.16 3.19
N GLY A 36 -6.11 22.91 2.10
CA GLY A 36 -5.08 22.94 1.05
C GLY A 36 -4.97 21.68 0.19
N MET A 37 -5.79 20.65 0.43
CA MET A 37 -5.92 19.50 -0.47
C MET A 37 -6.62 19.94 -1.76
N GLU A 38 -6.00 19.73 -2.93
CA GLU A 38 -6.49 20.24 -4.21
C GLU A 38 -7.65 19.41 -4.78
N THR A 39 -7.61 18.09 -4.62
CA THR A 39 -8.65 17.15 -5.08
C THR A 39 -8.91 16.05 -4.05
N SER A 40 -10.03 15.35 -4.17
CA SER A 40 -10.35 14.22 -3.29
C SER A 40 -9.45 13.03 -3.60
N LEU A 41 -8.95 12.36 -2.57
CA LEU A 41 -8.11 11.16 -2.72
C LEU A 41 -8.79 9.95 -2.10
N TYR A 42 -8.88 8.83 -2.83
CA TYR A 42 -9.26 7.56 -2.23
C TYR A 42 -8.03 6.89 -1.65
N GLY A 43 -7.92 6.71 -0.34
CA GLY A 43 -6.67 6.21 0.24
C GLY A 43 -6.77 5.78 1.70
N ILE A 44 -5.62 5.36 2.22
CA ILE A 44 -5.44 4.95 3.61
C ILE A 44 -5.02 6.18 4.41
N LYS A 45 -5.77 6.46 5.46
CA LYS A 45 -5.44 7.48 6.45
C LYS A 45 -5.10 6.80 7.76
N PHE A 46 -4.08 7.31 8.42
CA PHE A 46 -3.72 7.00 9.80
C PHE A 46 -3.20 8.26 10.49
N GLU A 47 -3.29 8.27 11.82
CA GLU A 47 -2.77 9.36 12.65
C GLU A 47 -1.42 8.95 13.23
N ILE A 48 -0.44 9.86 13.17
CA ILE A 48 0.87 9.64 13.80
C ILE A 48 0.69 9.66 15.33
N PRO A 49 1.22 8.66 16.06
CA PRO A 49 1.05 8.58 17.52
C PRO A 49 1.65 9.80 18.21
N GLU A 50 1.04 10.18 19.33
CA GLU A 50 1.56 11.25 20.19
C GLU A 50 2.98 10.93 20.67
N GLY A 51 3.84 11.95 20.66
CA GLY A 51 5.25 11.82 21.08
C GLY A 51 6.17 11.15 20.06
N ALA A 52 5.69 10.84 18.85
CA ALA A 52 6.56 10.47 17.74
C ALA A 52 7.38 11.68 17.25
N ASP A 53 8.51 11.41 16.59
CA ASP A 53 9.23 12.43 15.84
C ASP A 53 8.43 12.83 14.59
N TYR A 54 7.89 14.04 14.59
CA TYR A 54 7.13 14.61 13.47
C TYR A 54 8.01 15.20 12.36
N THR A 55 9.34 15.22 12.53
CA THR A 55 10.28 15.76 11.53
C THR A 55 10.75 14.69 10.54
N THR A 56 10.84 13.43 10.99
CA THR A 56 11.24 12.29 10.15
C THR A 56 10.26 11.14 10.34
N LEU A 57 9.32 10.99 9.41
CA LEU A 57 8.38 9.88 9.40
C LEU A 57 8.76 8.87 8.31
N ARG A 58 8.89 7.60 8.71
CA ARG A 58 9.09 6.49 7.78
C ARG A 58 8.18 5.35 8.20
N TRP A 59 7.47 4.79 7.23
CA TRP A 59 6.63 3.61 7.40
C TRP A 59 6.85 2.67 6.23
N ARG A 60 6.60 1.38 6.47
CA ARG A 60 6.56 0.36 5.42
C ARG A 60 5.43 -0.61 5.73
N PHE A 61 4.90 -1.23 4.69
CA PHE A 61 3.84 -2.22 4.81
C PHE A 61 3.93 -3.15 3.60
N ASP A 62 3.34 -4.32 3.75
CA ASP A 62 3.13 -5.25 2.64
C ASP A 62 1.68 -5.15 2.15
N ALA A 63 1.48 -5.39 0.85
CA ALA A 63 0.16 -5.40 0.24
C ALA A 63 0.06 -6.50 -0.83
N TRP A 64 -1.10 -7.16 -0.88
CA TRP A 64 -1.44 -8.14 -1.93
C TRP A 64 -2.00 -7.49 -3.19
N ARG A 65 -1.98 -6.16 -3.29
CA ARG A 65 -2.60 -5.42 -4.40
C ARG A 65 -1.53 -4.98 -5.38
N MET A 66 -1.88 -4.88 -6.65
CA MET A 66 -0.98 -4.31 -7.65
C MET A 66 -0.65 -2.85 -7.28
N PRO A 67 0.61 -2.44 -7.42
CA PRO A 67 0.99 -1.06 -7.18
C PRO A 67 0.48 -0.18 -8.34
N VAL A 68 -0.07 0.97 -7.99
CA VAL A 68 -0.39 2.07 -8.91
C VAL A 68 0.24 3.35 -8.38
N TRP A 69 0.53 4.28 -9.28
CA TRP A 69 0.95 5.63 -8.89
C TRP A 69 -0.20 6.35 -8.19
N GLY A 70 0.14 7.26 -7.30
CA GLY A 70 -0.84 8.09 -6.62
C GLY A 70 -0.23 9.09 -5.67
N ASP A 71 -1.12 9.87 -5.07
CA ASP A 71 -0.76 10.98 -4.21
C ASP A 71 -0.57 10.61 -2.74
N PHE A 72 0.11 11.53 -2.07
CA PHE A 72 0.36 11.63 -0.65
C PHE A 72 -0.16 12.98 -0.14
N TYR A 73 -0.75 12.95 1.04
CA TYR A 73 -1.16 14.16 1.73
C TYR A 73 -0.96 13.98 3.23
N ALA A 74 -0.38 14.98 3.86
CA ALA A 74 -0.25 15.10 5.30
C ALA A 74 -0.61 16.51 5.75
N LYS A 75 -1.11 16.60 6.97
CA LYS A 75 -1.41 17.86 7.65
C LYS A 75 -1.10 17.75 9.13
N ASP A 76 -0.84 18.88 9.76
CA ASP A 76 -0.86 18.97 11.21
C ASP A 76 -2.27 19.32 11.75
N GLY A 77 -2.38 19.41 13.07
CA GLY A 77 -3.57 19.92 13.76
C GLY A 77 -3.41 21.39 14.20
N GLY A 78 -2.44 22.11 13.66
CA GLY A 78 -2.06 23.45 14.09
C GLY A 78 -3.00 24.55 13.59
N ASN A 79 -2.81 25.76 14.13
CA ASN A 79 -3.45 26.98 13.65
C ASN A 79 -2.39 28.10 13.47
N PRO A 80 -2.00 28.45 12.22
CA PRO A 80 -2.51 27.89 10.96
C PRO A 80 -2.09 26.43 10.75
N THR A 81 -2.92 25.67 10.05
CA THR A 81 -2.61 24.28 9.69
C THR A 81 -1.50 24.25 8.66
N LYS A 82 -0.48 23.43 8.89
CA LYS A 82 0.57 23.14 7.92
C LYS A 82 0.22 21.87 7.15
N VAL A 83 0.54 21.88 5.86
CA VAL A 83 0.19 20.81 4.93
C VAL A 83 1.40 20.44 4.09
N LEU A 84 1.45 19.18 3.67
CA LEU A 84 2.48 18.63 2.81
C LEU A 84 1.81 17.65 1.84
N TYR A 85 2.06 17.83 0.55
CA TYR A 85 1.57 16.95 -0.52
C TYR A 85 2.53 17.01 -1.71
N ASN A 86 2.37 16.06 -2.64
CA ASN A 86 3.19 15.93 -3.85
C ASN A 86 3.00 17.15 -4.75
N GLU A 87 4.08 17.63 -5.38
CA GLU A 87 3.90 18.61 -6.45
C GLU A 87 3.20 17.94 -7.65
N GLY A 88 2.07 18.49 -8.09
CA GLY A 88 1.27 17.88 -9.16
C GLY A 88 0.10 17.03 -8.66
N PHE A 89 -0.32 17.20 -7.40
CA PHE A 89 -1.44 16.48 -6.77
C PHE A 89 -2.76 16.42 -7.58
N ALA A 90 -3.03 17.42 -8.42
CA ALA A 90 -4.21 17.44 -9.29
C ALA A 90 -3.94 16.99 -10.74
N ARG A 91 -2.74 16.49 -11.04
CA ARG A 91 -2.39 15.93 -12.37
C ARG A 91 -2.81 14.47 -12.45
N ASP A 92 -2.89 13.97 -13.67
CA ASP A 92 -3.14 12.55 -13.91
C ASP A 92 -1.96 11.70 -13.44
N ASP A 93 -2.27 10.56 -12.82
CA ASP A 93 -1.27 9.57 -12.41
C ASP A 93 -0.46 9.05 -13.62
N PRO A 94 0.85 8.85 -13.48
CA PRO A 94 1.67 8.24 -14.52
C PRO A 94 1.15 6.86 -14.94
N THR A 95 1.35 6.53 -16.22
CA THR A 95 0.98 5.23 -16.79
C THR A 95 2.17 4.28 -16.97
N VAL A 96 3.35 4.69 -16.50
CA VAL A 96 4.58 3.90 -16.58
C VAL A 96 4.52 2.69 -15.63
N ALA A 97 5.26 1.64 -15.96
CA ALA A 97 5.35 0.47 -15.11
C ALA A 97 5.95 0.83 -13.74
N ALA A 98 5.47 0.20 -12.67
CA ALA A 98 5.95 0.42 -11.32
C ALA A 98 7.45 0.16 -11.20
N HIS A 99 8.16 1.08 -10.55
CA HIS A 99 9.60 0.98 -10.24
C HIS A 99 9.91 1.67 -8.91
N ASP A 100 11.12 1.47 -8.41
CA ASP A 100 11.60 2.13 -7.20
C ASP A 100 11.70 3.64 -7.41
N GLY A 101 11.34 4.41 -6.37
CA GLY A 101 11.37 5.87 -6.37
C GLY A 101 10.01 6.50 -6.68
N THR A 102 10.06 7.70 -7.25
CA THR A 102 8.89 8.50 -7.62
C THR A 102 8.86 8.70 -9.11
N GLU A 103 7.67 8.71 -9.71
CA GLU A 103 7.46 9.13 -11.10
C GLU A 103 6.52 10.34 -11.11
N ASP A 104 6.89 11.41 -11.80
CA ASP A 104 6.15 12.70 -11.81
C ASP A 104 5.67 13.14 -10.41
N ASN A 105 6.52 12.95 -9.40
CA ASN A 105 6.25 13.21 -7.97
C ASN A 105 5.19 12.30 -7.31
N HIS A 106 4.67 11.28 -7.98
CA HIS A 106 3.74 10.31 -7.41
C HIS A 106 4.50 9.16 -6.75
N ILE A 107 3.84 8.50 -5.79
CA ILE A 107 4.38 7.34 -5.08
C ILE A 107 3.55 6.09 -5.37
N LEU A 108 4.17 4.92 -5.28
CA LEU A 108 3.44 3.66 -5.40
C LEU A 108 2.55 3.43 -4.19
N ARG A 109 1.30 3.06 -4.47
CA ARG A 109 0.29 2.70 -3.49
C ARG A 109 -0.49 1.46 -3.94
N PRO A 110 -1.09 0.71 -2.99
CA PRO A 110 -2.00 -0.38 -3.33
C PRO A 110 -3.23 0.09 -4.14
N ASP A 111 -3.53 -0.61 -5.23
CA ASP A 111 -4.78 -0.47 -5.99
C ASP A 111 -5.91 -1.36 -5.43
N SER A 112 -7.08 -1.30 -6.06
CA SER A 112 -8.22 -2.19 -5.94
C SER A 112 -8.00 -3.58 -6.55
N ARG A 113 -6.99 -3.81 -7.41
CA ARG A 113 -6.75 -5.11 -8.05
C ARG A 113 -5.78 -5.99 -7.27
N THR A 114 -6.11 -7.27 -7.10
CA THR A 114 -5.17 -8.32 -6.63
C THR A 114 -4.54 -9.00 -7.84
N PRO A 115 -3.25 -9.41 -7.79
CA PRO A 115 -2.64 -10.22 -8.83
C PRO A 115 -3.49 -11.48 -9.07
N GLU A 116 -3.94 -11.67 -10.31
CA GLU A 116 -4.55 -12.91 -10.71
C GLU A 116 -3.47 -13.98 -10.86
N LEU A 117 -3.77 -15.22 -10.44
CA LEU A 117 -2.87 -16.33 -10.74
C LEU A 117 -2.77 -16.49 -12.26
N PRO A 118 -1.56 -16.62 -12.83
CA PRO A 118 -1.44 -16.88 -14.25
C PRO A 118 -2.17 -18.18 -14.59
N ALA A 119 -2.78 -18.24 -15.78
CA ALA A 119 -3.57 -19.40 -16.22
C ALA A 119 -2.81 -20.74 -16.11
N SER A 120 -1.48 -20.70 -16.28
CA SER A 120 -0.59 -21.84 -16.09
C SER A 120 -0.57 -22.36 -14.64
N ALA A 121 -0.59 -21.48 -13.64
CA ALA A 121 -0.65 -21.86 -12.23
C ALA A 121 -2.01 -22.48 -11.89
N LEU A 122 -3.11 -21.93 -12.41
CA LEU A 122 -4.46 -22.50 -12.25
C LEU A 122 -4.56 -23.90 -12.89
N LEU A 123 -3.97 -24.08 -14.07
CA LEU A 123 -3.88 -25.38 -14.73
C LEU A 123 -3.07 -26.38 -13.88
N LEU A 124 -1.94 -25.96 -13.32
CA LEU A 124 -1.09 -26.83 -12.52
C LEU A 124 -1.78 -27.29 -11.23
N VAL A 125 -2.52 -26.39 -10.56
CA VAL A 125 -3.35 -26.71 -9.39
C VAL A 125 -4.47 -27.69 -9.76
N SER A 126 -5.15 -27.47 -10.88
CA SER A 126 -6.24 -28.37 -11.32
C SER A 126 -5.75 -29.77 -11.72
N MET A 127 -4.50 -29.90 -12.18
CA MET A 127 -3.90 -31.18 -12.54
C MET A 127 -3.22 -31.93 -11.38
N ALA A 128 -2.95 -31.26 -10.25
CA ALA A 128 -2.26 -31.85 -9.10
C ALA A 128 -2.94 -33.13 -8.55
N PRO A 129 -4.28 -33.22 -8.42
CA PRO A 129 -4.95 -34.45 -7.96
C PRO A 129 -4.76 -35.63 -8.92
N MET A 130 -4.76 -35.37 -10.24
CA MET A 130 -4.55 -36.39 -11.26
C MET A 130 -3.12 -36.92 -11.23
N GLY A 131 -2.13 -36.03 -11.08
CA GLY A 131 -0.73 -36.41 -10.90
C GLY A 131 -0.51 -37.26 -9.64
N LEU A 132 -1.11 -36.87 -8.51
CA LEU A 132 -1.04 -37.62 -7.25
C LEU A 132 -1.71 -39.00 -7.35
N ALA A 133 -2.86 -39.11 -8.00
CA ALA A 133 -3.56 -40.38 -8.24
C ALA A 133 -2.72 -41.32 -9.12
N TYR A 134 -2.13 -40.79 -10.20
CA TYR A 134 -1.25 -41.54 -11.09
C TYR A 134 -0.01 -42.09 -10.36
N LEU A 135 0.65 -41.25 -9.54
CA LEU A 135 1.81 -41.65 -8.75
C LEU A 135 1.46 -42.72 -7.69
N ARG A 136 0.30 -42.60 -7.03
CA ARG A 136 -0.19 -43.63 -6.09
C ARG A 136 -0.53 -44.94 -6.79
N GLY A 137 -1.08 -44.89 -8.00
CA GLY A 137 -1.38 -46.07 -8.80
C GLY A 137 -0.14 -46.88 -9.19
N ARG A 138 0.99 -46.20 -9.48
CA ARG A 138 2.26 -46.88 -9.81
C ARG A 138 2.92 -47.54 -8.60
N ARG A 139 2.82 -46.94 -7.41
CA ARG A 139 3.38 -47.52 -6.17
C ARG A 139 2.68 -48.78 -5.68
N ARG A 140 1.44 -49.04 -6.12
CA ARG A 140 0.67 -50.25 -5.78
C ARG A 140 0.92 -51.44 -6.71
N LYS A 141 1.68 -51.25 -7.80
CA LYS A 141 1.98 -52.29 -8.81
C LYS A 141 3.40 -52.88 -8.68
N HIS A 142 4.11 -52.54 -7.61
CA HIS A 142 5.34 -53.17 -7.15
C HIS A 142 5.09 -53.75 -5.75
#